data_AF-A0A514BWM3-F1
#
_entry.id   AF-A0A514BWM3-F1
#
_cell.length_a   1.000
_cell.length_b   1.000
_cell.length_c   1.000
_cell.angle_alpha   90.00
_cell.angle_beta   90.00
_cell.angle_gamma   90.00
#
_symmetry.space_group_name_H-M   'P 1'
#
loop_
_entity.id
_entity.type
_entity.pdbx_description
1 polymer ?
#
loop_
_entity_poly.entity_id
_entity_poly.type
_entity_poly.pdbx_seq_one_letter_code
_entity_poly.pdbx_strand_id
1 'polypeptide(L)'
;MQAEANVGGKSFTHILLRENPSKAAVLEEFLHGTQARIGVVDRLGTSGFGSAETHVKDFMIRHQSMLGLSSEDVVILKQLRDAGL
;
A
#
# COMPACT_ATOMS: atom_id res chain seq x y z
N MET A 1 -11.03 -2.30 -12.21
CA MET A 1 -9.60 -2.68 -12.09
C MET A 1 -9.52 -3.91 -11.22
N GLN A 2 -8.72 -4.91 -11.60
CA GLN A 2 -8.36 -6.02 -10.71
C GLN A 2 -6.96 -5.74 -10.15
N ALA A 3 -6.71 -6.04 -8.88
CA ALA A 3 -5.45 -5.71 -8.20
C ALA A 3 -4.21 -6.40 -8.82
N GLU A 4 -3.09 -5.68 -8.92
CA GLU A 4 -1.81 -6.18 -9.46
C GLU A 4 -1.00 -7.00 -8.44
N ALA A 5 -1.19 -6.69 -7.17
CA ALA A 5 -0.60 -7.38 -6.04
C ALA A 5 -1.68 -7.59 -4.96
N ASN A 6 -1.50 -8.58 -4.10
CA ASN A 6 -2.35 -8.80 -2.93
C ASN A 6 -1.57 -9.41 -1.78
N VAL A 7 -1.76 -8.88 -0.58
CA VAL A 7 -1.30 -9.49 0.66
C VAL A 7 -2.13 -10.73 0.97
N GLY A 8 -1.47 -11.88 1.00
CA GLY A 8 -2.11 -13.19 1.05
C GLY A 8 -1.64 -14.10 2.18
N GLY A 9 -2.35 -15.22 2.32
CA GLY A 9 -2.11 -16.25 3.34
C GLY A 9 -2.74 -15.91 4.69
N LYS A 10 -2.95 -16.93 5.54
CA LYS A 10 -3.60 -16.80 6.86
C LYS A 10 -2.90 -15.83 7.83
N SER A 11 -1.66 -15.46 7.52
CA SER A 11 -0.81 -14.61 8.38
C SER A 11 -0.23 -13.40 7.67
N PHE A 12 -0.71 -13.06 6.46
CA PHE A 12 -0.21 -11.91 5.67
C PHE A 12 1.30 -11.91 5.43
N THR A 13 1.89 -13.11 5.30
CA THR A 13 3.34 -13.32 5.11
C THR A 13 3.75 -13.53 3.66
N HIS A 14 2.77 -13.56 2.75
CA HIS A 14 3.00 -13.79 1.33
C HIS A 14 2.40 -12.64 0.53
N ILE A 15 3.05 -12.28 -0.57
CA ILE A 15 2.53 -11.32 -1.54
C ILE A 15 2.30 -12.09 -2.83
N LEU A 16 1.06 -12.07 -3.32
CA LEU A 16 0.68 -12.62 -4.61
C LEU A 16 0.83 -11.52 -5.65
N LEU A 17 1.56 -11.80 -6.73
CA LEU A 17 1.87 -10.85 -7.78
C LEU A 17 1.36 -11.34 -9.12
N ARG A 18 0.82 -10.44 -9.94
CA ARG A 18 0.65 -10.68 -11.37
C ARG A 18 2.00 -10.63 -12.09
N GLU A 19 2.02 -11.07 -13.34
CA GLU A 19 3.17 -10.83 -14.21
C GLU A 19 3.38 -9.32 -14.42
N ASN A 20 4.62 -8.88 -14.30
CA ASN A 20 5.05 -7.47 -14.44
C ASN A 20 4.27 -6.48 -13.53
N PRO A 21 4.25 -6.69 -12.20
CA PRO A 21 3.57 -5.78 -11.30
C PRO A 21 4.32 -4.45 -11.23
N SER A 22 3.61 -3.35 -11.00
CA SER A 22 4.27 -2.09 -10.67
C SER A 22 5.00 -2.19 -9.33
N LYS A 23 6.15 -1.52 -9.20
CA LYS A 23 6.90 -1.47 -7.93
C LYS A 23 6.03 -0.92 -6.79
N ALA A 24 5.24 0.11 -7.10
CA ALA A 24 4.31 0.73 -6.16
C ALA A 24 3.33 -0.31 -5.59
N ALA A 25 2.70 -1.13 -6.44
CA ALA A 25 1.77 -2.18 -6.00
C ALA A 25 2.45 -3.22 -5.09
N VAL A 26 3.68 -3.64 -5.41
CA VAL A 26 4.40 -4.61 -4.55
C VAL A 26 4.68 -4.01 -3.17
N LEU A 27 5.13 -2.76 -3.13
CA LEU A 27 5.46 -2.07 -1.88
C LEU A 27 4.22 -1.80 -1.04
N GLU A 28 3.11 -1.43 -1.66
CA GLU A 28 1.82 -1.20 -1.00
C GLU A 28 1.35 -2.46 -0.26
N GLU A 29 1.34 -3.62 -0.93
CA GLU A 29 0.93 -4.88 -0.31
C GLU A 29 1.89 -5.36 0.79
N PHE A 30 3.19 -5.11 0.62
CA PHE A 30 4.17 -5.36 1.69
C PHE A 30 3.86 -4.52 2.94
N LEU A 31 3.52 -3.24 2.76
CA LEU A 31 3.19 -2.34 3.85
C LEU A 31 1.85 -2.72 4.50
N HIS A 32 0.85 -3.13 3.71
CA HIS A 32 -0.41 -3.68 4.23
C HIS A 32 -0.19 -4.90 5.12
N GLY A 33 0.63 -5.86 4.67
CA GLY A 33 1.00 -7.02 5.49
C GLY A 33 1.75 -6.64 6.77
N THR A 34 2.63 -5.63 6.69
CA THR A 34 3.32 -5.09 7.87
C THR A 34 2.34 -4.47 8.85
N GLN A 35 1.41 -3.62 8.38
CA GLN A 35 0.39 -2.98 9.19
C GLN A 35 -0.51 -3.99 9.90
N ALA A 36 -0.93 -5.05 9.20
CA ALA A 36 -1.70 -6.13 9.79
C ALA A 36 -0.92 -6.81 10.93
N ARG A 37 0.36 -7.13 10.71
CA ARG A 37 1.22 -7.79 11.71
C ARG A 37 1.46 -6.94 12.97
N ILE A 38 1.53 -5.62 12.84
CA ILE A 38 1.80 -4.71 13.96
C ILE A 38 0.53 -4.08 14.56
N GLY A 39 -0.67 -4.51 14.13
CA GLY A 39 -1.95 -4.06 14.68
C GLY A 39 -2.38 -2.65 14.25
N VAL A 40 -1.83 -2.11 13.17
CA VAL A 40 -2.24 -0.79 12.62
C VAL A 40 -3.63 -0.88 11.99
N VAL A 41 -3.94 -1.99 11.31
CA VAL A 41 -5.26 -2.22 10.70
C VAL A 41 -6.35 -2.20 11.77
N ASP A 42 -6.12 -2.88 12.90
CA ASP A 42 -7.09 -2.92 14.01
C ASP A 42 -7.33 -1.53 14.62
N ARG A 43 -6.32 -0.66 14.62
CA ARG A 43 -6.40 0.68 15.18
C ARG A 43 -7.08 1.68 14.24
N LEU A 44 -6.79 1.61 12.94
CA LEU A 44 -7.18 2.62 11.96
C LEU A 44 -8.37 2.21 11.08
N GLY A 45 -8.71 0.93 11.04
CA GLY A 45 -9.64 0.39 10.05
C GLY A 45 -9.04 0.37 8.63
N THR A 46 -9.79 -0.15 7.66
CA THR A 46 -9.29 -0.48 6.32
C THR A 46 -9.71 0.50 5.22
N SER A 47 -10.60 1.45 5.48
CA SER A 47 -11.17 2.30 4.42
C SER A 47 -11.42 3.74 4.86
N GLY A 48 -11.28 4.68 3.92
CA GLY A 48 -11.54 6.10 4.14
C GLY A 48 -10.34 6.87 4.68
N PHE A 49 -10.51 8.18 4.89
CA PHE A 49 -9.43 9.05 5.36
C PHE A 49 -8.97 8.68 6.77
N GLY A 50 -7.65 8.55 6.95
CA GLY A 50 -7.05 8.15 8.22
C GLY A 50 -7.03 6.64 8.45
N SER A 51 -7.56 5.85 7.51
CA SER A 51 -7.47 4.39 7.55
C SER A 51 -6.07 3.88 7.25
N ALA A 52 -5.86 2.58 7.49
CA ALA A 52 -4.65 1.86 7.11
C ALA A 52 -4.25 2.12 5.63
N GLU A 53 -5.25 2.22 4.74
CA GLU A 53 -5.07 2.47 3.31
C GLU A 53 -4.38 3.81 3.02
N THR A 54 -4.99 4.91 3.48
CA THR A 54 -4.41 6.25 3.31
C THR A 54 -3.09 6.40 4.05
N HIS A 55 -2.91 5.68 5.17
CA HIS A 55 -1.66 5.65 5.92
C HIS A 55 -0.52 4.97 5.15
N VAL A 56 -0.77 3.88 4.42
CA VAL A 56 0.25 3.25 3.54
C VAL A 56 0.72 4.26 2.49
N LYS A 57 -0.21 4.94 1.84
CA LYS A 57 0.13 5.93 0.80
C LYS A 57 0.91 7.11 1.35
N ASP A 58 0.51 7.64 2.50
CA ASP A 58 1.27 8.69 3.18
C ASP A 58 2.69 8.24 3.55
N PHE A 59 2.86 6.98 3.96
CA PHE A 59 4.18 6.42 4.19
C PHE A 59 5.00 6.36 2.89
N MET A 60 4.42 5.85 1.80
CA MET A 60 5.10 5.72 0.51
C MET A 60 5.50 7.07 -0.08
N ILE A 61 4.60 8.06 -0.06
CA ILE A 61 4.87 9.42 -0.53
C ILE A 61 5.99 10.07 0.28
N ARG A 62 5.93 9.97 1.61
CA ARG A 62 6.93 10.57 2.51
C ARG A 62 8.33 9.97 2.32
N HIS A 63 8.40 8.68 2.02
CA HIS A 63 9.66 7.95 1.89
C HIS A 63 9.97 7.56 0.44
N GLN A 64 9.44 8.28 -0.54
CA GLN A 64 9.56 7.98 -1.98
C GLN A 64 11.00 7.69 -2.44
N SER A 65 11.98 8.45 -1.95
CA SER A 65 13.40 8.28 -2.32
C SER A 65 13.98 6.98 -1.76
N MET A 66 13.64 6.63 -0.51
CA MET A 66 14.06 5.37 0.12
C MET A 66 13.46 4.17 -0.59
N LEU A 67 12.22 4.29 -1.06
CA LEU A 67 11.49 3.23 -1.76
C LEU A 67 11.82 3.16 -3.26
N GLY A 68 12.58 4.13 -3.78
CA GLY A 68 12.90 4.23 -5.20
C GLY A 68 11.66 4.36 -6.08
N LEU A 69 10.67 5.12 -5.61
CA LEU A 69 9.46 5.50 -6.35
C LEU A 69 9.76 6.70 -7.26
N SER A 70 9.21 6.68 -8.47
CA SER A 70 9.36 7.82 -9.40
C SER A 70 8.43 8.97 -9.05
N SER A 71 8.63 10.11 -9.71
CA SER A 71 7.70 11.24 -9.60
C SER A 71 6.29 10.88 -10.10
N GLU A 72 6.19 10.06 -11.15
CA GLU A 72 4.91 9.57 -11.68
C GLU A 72 4.19 8.68 -10.67
N ASP A 73 4.90 7.74 -10.04
CA ASP A 73 4.34 6.89 -8.97
C ASP A 73 3.73 7.75 -7.86
N VAL A 74 4.43 8.80 -7.46
CA VAL A 74 4.02 9.69 -6.37
C VAL A 74 2.81 10.55 -6.73
N VAL A 75 2.66 10.95 -8.00
CA VAL A 75 1.46 11.64 -8.48
C VAL A 75 0.25 10.71 -8.35
N ILE A 76 0.38 9.45 -8.77
CA ILE A 76 -0.70 8.46 -8.69
C ILE A 76 -1.06 8.18 -7.21
N LEU A 77 -0.06 7.97 -6.35
CA LEU A 77 -0.28 7.73 -4.91
C LEU A 77 -1.02 8.89 -4.23
N LYS A 78 -0.71 10.14 -4.60
CA LYS A 78 -1.42 11.33 -4.09
C LYS A 78 -2.88 11.32 -4.51
N GLN A 79 -3.16 11.05 -5.79
CA GLN A 79 -4.53 10.99 -6.31
C GLN A 79 -5.37 9.93 -5.60
N LEU A 80 -4.81 8.73 -5.39
CA LEU A 80 -5.50 7.64 -4.71
C LEU A 80 -5.78 8.00 -3.24
N ARG A 81 -4.76 8.48 -2.52
CA ARG A 81 -4.91 8.90 -1.12
C ARG A 81 -5.97 9.98 -0.98
N ASP A 82 -5.97 10.98 -1.86
CA ASP A 82 -6.92 12.10 -1.83
C ASP A 82 -8.36 11.66 -2.19
N ALA A 83 -8.51 10.48 -2.82
CA ALA A 83 -9.79 9.81 -3.01
C ALA A 83 -10.19 8.90 -1.83
N GLY A 84 -9.37 8.81 -0.78
CA GLY A 84 -9.57 7.90 0.36
C GLY A 84 -9.34 6.42 0.01
N LEU A 85 -8.64 6.18 -1.11
CA LEU A 85 -8.29 4.88 -1.65
C LEU A 85 -6.83 4.57 -1.44
#